data_AF-A0A355ARI2-F1
#
_entry.id   AF-A0A355ARI2-F1
#
_cell.length_a   1.000
_cell.length_b   1.000
_cell.length_c   1.000
_cell.angle_alpha   90.00
_cell.angle_beta   90.00
_cell.angle_gamma   90.00
#
_symmetry.space_group_name_H-M   'P 1'
#
loop_
_entity.id
_entity.type
_entity.pdbx_description
1 polymer ?
#
loop_
_entity_poly.entity_id
_entity_poly.type
_entity_poly.pdbx_seq_one_letter_code
_entity_poly.pdbx_strand_id
1 'polypeptide(L)' 'RNTNVLQHYAGYFKKQLTFGERAELTDLIHDYRKGLVPLVVPLTLIRHFARLYDIDYLKGQYFLDPHPRELMLRNHV' A
#
# COMPACT_ATOMS: atom_id res chain seq x y z
N ARG A 1 -9.89 10.06 -3.38
CA ARG A 1 -8.82 10.71 -2.57
C ARG A 1 -7.69 9.73 -2.21
N ASN A 2 -8.00 8.57 -1.62
CA ASN A 2 -6.98 7.60 -1.20
C ASN A 2 -6.19 6.95 -2.35
N THR A 3 -6.82 6.71 -3.51
CA THR A 3 -6.12 6.14 -4.68
C THR A 3 -4.94 7.00 -5.13
N ASN A 4 -5.09 8.32 -5.17
CA ASN A 4 -4.00 9.23 -5.56
C ASN A 4 -2.83 9.17 -4.56
N VAL A 5 -3.13 9.00 -3.26
CA VAL A 5 -2.12 8.82 -2.22
C VAL A 5 -1.37 7.50 -2.41
N LEU A 6 -2.09 6.41 -2.67
CA LEU A 6 -1.47 5.11 -2.95
C LEU A 6 -0.59 5.14 -4.21
N GLN A 7 -1.05 5.81 -5.29
CA GLN A 7 -0.26 5.99 -6.50
C GLN A 7 1.00 6.85 -6.26
N HIS A 8 0.87 7.90 -5.44
CA HIS A 8 2.01 8.71 -5.04
C HIS A 8 3.04 7.87 -4.25
N TYR A 9 2.59 7.03 -3.32
CA TYR A 9 3.47 6.09 -2.61
C TYR A 9 4.11 5.05 -3.53
N ALA A 10 3.37 4.48 -4.47
CA ALA A 10 3.92 3.56 -5.47
C ALA A 10 5.07 4.20 -6.29
N GLY A 11 5.01 5.52 -6.50
CA GLY A 11 6.06 6.28 -7.19
C GLY A 11 7.43 6.21 -6.53
N TYR A 12 7.51 6.06 -5.20
CA TYR A 12 8.79 5.96 -4.48
C TYR A 12 9.57 4.70 -4.80
N PHE A 13 8.90 3.63 -5.25
CA PHE A 13 9.52 2.34 -5.53
C PHE A 13 9.85 2.12 -7.02
N LYS A 14 9.68 3.16 -7.86
CA LYS A 14 9.82 3.05 -9.33
C LYS A 14 11.17 2.50 -9.78
N LYS A 15 12.24 2.64 -8.99
CA LYS A 15 13.58 2.15 -9.33
C LYS A 15 13.92 0.80 -8.68
N GLN A 16 13.14 0.37 -7.70
CA GLN A 16 13.43 -0.77 -6.83
C GLN A 16 12.58 -1.99 -7.19
N LEU A 17 11.30 -1.77 -7.52
CA LEU A 17 10.42 -2.88 -7.88
C LEU A 17 10.77 -3.45 -9.24
N THR A 18 10.83 -4.77 -9.29
CA THR A 18 10.73 -5.55 -10.51
C THR A 18 9.42 -5.23 -11.26
N PHE A 19 9.34 -5.67 -12.51
CA PHE A 19 8.11 -5.51 -13.28
C PHE A 19 6.91 -6.21 -12.60
N GLY A 20 7.11 -7.42 -12.08
CA GLY A 20 6.06 -8.19 -11.41
C GLY A 20 5.52 -7.52 -10.16
N GLU A 21 6.41 -7.10 -9.25
CA GLU A 21 6.02 -6.41 -8.01
C GLU A 21 5.29 -5.09 -8.28
N ARG A 22 5.70 -4.37 -9.33
CA ARG A 22 5.04 -3.13 -9.75
C ARG A 22 3.65 -3.38 -10.33
N ALA A 23 3.50 -4.43 -11.14
CA ALA A 23 2.22 -4.83 -11.68
C ALA A 23 1.26 -5.20 -10.54
N GLU A 24 1.70 -6.06 -9.62
CA GLU A 24 0.93 -6.45 -8.44
C GLU A 24 0.46 -5.25 -7.61
N LEU A 25 1.37 -4.31 -7.30
CA LEU A 25 1.01 -3.10 -6.56
C LEU A 25 0.02 -2.22 -7.34
N THR A 26 0.18 -2.12 -8.65
CA THR A 26 -0.73 -1.33 -9.51
C THR A 26 -2.12 -1.95 -9.57
N ASP A 27 -2.20 -3.27 -9.69
CA ASP A 27 -3.46 -4.02 -9.74
C ASP A 27 -4.22 -3.89 -8.41
N LEU A 28 -3.53 -4.03 -7.27
CA LEU A 28 -4.15 -3.84 -5.95
C LEU A 28 -4.68 -2.40 -5.74
N ILE A 29 -3.98 -1.39 -6.25
CA ILE A 29 -4.47 0.00 -6.21
C ILE A 29 -5.71 0.17 -7.09
N HIS A 30 -5.77 -0.51 -8.24
CA HIS A 30 -6.92 -0.49 -9.13
C HIS A 30 -8.12 -1.22 -8.54
N ASP A 31 -7.90 -2.39 -7.92
CA ASP A 31 -8.93 -3.15 -7.23
C ASP A 31 -9.49 -2.37 -6.04
N TYR A 32 -8.63 -1.69 -5.28
CA TYR A 32 -9.07 -0.76 -4.24
C TYR A 32 -9.91 0.38 -4.82
N ARG A 33 -9.49 0.98 -5.93
CA ARG A 33 -10.25 2.05 -6.61
C ARG A 33 -11.64 1.56 -7.03
N LYS A 34 -11.77 0.29 -7.42
CA LYS A 34 -13.03 -0.36 -7.77
C LYS A 34 -13.85 -0.84 -6.56
N GLY A 35 -13.31 -0.77 -5.34
CA GLY A 35 -13.95 -1.29 -4.14
C GLY A 35 -13.89 -2.82 -3.99
N LEU A 36 -13.05 -3.50 -4.77
CA LEU A 36 -12.91 -4.97 -4.73
C LEU A 36 -12.06 -5.44 -3.55
N VAL A 37 -11.16 -4.59 -3.07
CA VAL A 37 -10.34 -4.86 -1.88
C VAL A 37 -10.36 -3.65 -0.94
N PRO A 38 -10.23 -3.86 0.38
CA PRO A 38 -10.15 -2.76 1.33
C PRO A 38 -8.80 -2.04 1.25
N LEU A 39 -8.75 -0.79 1.72
CA LEU A 39 -7.54 0.06 1.70
C LEU A 39 -6.32 -0.60 2.35
N VAL A 40 -6.52 -1.45 3.36
CA VAL A 40 -5.45 -2.16 4.07
C VAL A 40 -4.59 -3.01 3.14
N VAL A 41 -5.16 -3.58 2.08
CA VAL A 41 -4.45 -4.50 1.18
C VAL A 41 -3.30 -3.79 0.45
N PRO A 42 -3.54 -2.75 -0.38
CA PRO A 42 -2.45 -2.02 -1.02
C PRO A 42 -1.54 -1.32 0.01
N LEU A 43 -2.08 -0.86 1.14
CA LEU A 43 -1.28 -0.21 2.19
C LEU A 43 -0.27 -1.17 2.83
N THR A 44 -0.64 -2.44 3.01
CA THR A 44 0.23 -3.47 3.57
C THR A 44 1.38 -3.77 2.62
N LEU A 45 1.11 -3.89 1.32
CA LEU A 45 2.15 -4.11 0.32
C LEU A 45 3.10 -2.91 0.19
N ILE A 46 2.58 -1.68 0.22
CA ILE A 46 3.40 -0.46 0.26
C ILE A 46 4.33 -0.46 1.47
N ARG A 47 3.81 -0.82 2.65
CA ARG A 47 4.63 -0.88 3.87
C ARG A 47 5.70 -1.96 3.79
N HIS A 48 5.39 -3.11 3.20
CA HIS A 48 6.35 -4.17 2.97
C HIS A 48 7.53 -3.67 2.12
N PHE A 49 7.26 -3.04 0.98
CA PHE A 49 8.31 -2.46 0.13
C PHE A 49 9.06 -1.30 0.79
N ALA A 50 8.37 -0.46 1.57
CA ALA A 50 9.03 0.61 2.33
C ALA A 50 10.08 0.07 3.32
N ARG A 51 9.79 -1.06 3.97
CA ARG A 51 10.74 -1.75 4.87
C ARG A 51 11.86 -2.45 4.09
N LEU A 52 11.54 -3.10 2.98
CA LEU A 52 12.51 -3.86 2.19
C LEU A 52 13.57 -2.95 1.55
N TYR A 53 13.18 -1.77 1.06
CA TYR A 53 14.07 -0.86 0.36
C TYR A 53 14.50 0.36 1.18
N ASP A 54 14.27 0.32 2.49
CA ASP A 54 14.71 1.35 3.41
C ASP A 54 14.27 2.78 3.02
N ILE A 55 13.03 2.91 2.52
CA ILE A 55 12.51 4.21 2.07
C ILE A 55 12.16 5.06 3.31
N ASP A 56 13.13 5.82 3.80
CA ASP A 56 13.04 6.63 5.03
C ASP A 56 11.83 7.56 5.06
N TYR A 57 11.45 8.13 3.91
CA TYR A 57 10.27 9.01 3.80
C TYR A 57 8.95 8.33 4.20
N LEU A 58 8.87 7.00 4.07
CA LEU A 58 7.71 6.19 4.41
C LEU A 58 7.83 5.54 5.80
N LYS A 59 9.01 5.56 6.42
CA LYS A 59 9.20 5.12 7.80
C LYS A 59 8.65 6.20 8.74
N GLY A 60 7.67 5.83 9.57
CA GLY A 60 7.14 6.73 10.61
C GLY A 60 5.93 7.61 10.21
N GLN A 61 5.36 7.46 9.00
CA GLN A 61 4.11 8.16 8.68
C GLN A 61 2.90 7.47 9.35
N TYR A 62 2.10 8.25 10.09
CA TYR A 62 0.84 7.84 10.73
C TYR A 62 -0.16 7.18 9.78
N PHE A 63 -0.10 7.53 8.48
CA PHE A 63 -0.95 6.92 7.45
C PHE A 63 -0.57 5.46 7.16
N LEU A 64 0.71 5.12 7.31
CA LEU A 64 1.13 3.74 7.20
C LEU A 64 0.76 3.01 8.49
N ASP A 65 0.98 3.51 9.69
CA ASP A 65 0.62 2.76 10.92
C ASP A 65 -0.61 3.34 11.63
N PRO A 66 -1.83 3.21 11.07
CA PRO A 66 -2.97 3.92 11.64
C PRO A 66 -3.34 3.38 13.03
N HIS A 67 -3.44 2.06 13.26
CA HIS A 67 -3.82 1.45 14.55
C HIS A 67 -3.29 -0.01 14.66
N PRO A 68 -3.12 -0.57 15.88
CA PRO A 68 -2.64 -1.95 16.07
C PRO A 68 -3.52 -2.98 15.35
N ARG A 69 -2.88 -4.05 14.87
CA ARG A 69 -3.41 -5.14 14.01
C ARG A 69 -4.71 -5.83 14.50
N GLU A 70 -5.19 -5.49 15.69
CA GLU A 70 -6.30 -6.12 16.39
C GLU A 70 -7.70 -5.72 15.87
N LEU A 71 -7.82 -4.66 15.05
CA LEU A 71 -9.12 -4.16 14.59
C LEU A 71 -9.48 -4.52 13.13
N MET A 72 -8.65 -5.29 12.42
CA MET A 72 -8.79 -5.47 10.95
C MET A 72 -9.60 -6.70 10.51
N LEU A 73 -10.14 -7.50 11.44
CA LEU A 73 -11.04 -8.63 11.13
C LEU A 73 -12.49 -8.17 10.87
N ARG A 74 -12.68 -7.08 10.11
CA ARG A 74 -14.00 -6.72 9.58
C ARG A 74 -13.96 -6.75 8.07
N ASN A 75 -13.82 -7.97 7.51
CA ASN A 75 -14.39 -8.29 6.20
C ASN A 75 -15.91 -8.29 6.39
N HIS A 76 -16.57 -7.16 6.15
CA HIS A 76 -18.00 -7.22 5.82
C HIS A 76 -18.08 -7.55 4.33
N VAL A 77 -18.53 -8.77 4.06
CA VAL A 77 -19.10 -9.20 2.78
C VAL A 77 -20.34 -8.39 2.44
#